data_AF-A0A484YRM1-F1
#
_entry.id   AF-A0A484YRM1-F1
#
_cell.length_a   1.000
_cell.length_b   1.000
_cell.length_c   1.000
_cell.angle_alpha   90.00
_cell.angle_beta   90.00
_cell.angle_gamma   90.00
#
_symmetry.space_group_name_H-M   'P 1'
#
loop_
_entity.id
_entity.type
_entity.pdbx_description
1 polymer ?
#
loop_
_entity_poly.entity_id
_entity_poly.type
_entity_poly.pdbx_seq_one_letter_code
_entity_poly.pdbx_strand_id
1 'polypeptide(L)'
;MDGAGPLAGAQPPNVIIGTIVGTAFAITTGVKPDVAVGVAVPFAVAVQMGITFLFSVMSGVMSRCDRMAENADTRGIERVNYLALLALGTFYFLCAFLPIYFGAEHAKTIIDVLPQRLIDGLGVAGGIMPAIGFAVLLKIMMKNVYIPYFILGFVAAAWLKLPVLAIAAAALAMALIDLLRKSPEPTQPAAQKEEFEDGI
;
A
#
# COMPACT_ATOMS: atom_id res chain seq x y z
N MET A 1 4.12 -0.19 -1.49
CA MET A 1 2.99 -0.95 -2.07
C MET A 1 3.09 -2.35 -1.48
N ASP A 2 2.62 -2.53 -0.25
CA ASP A 2 2.71 -3.81 0.47
C ASP A 2 1.32 -4.44 0.53
N GLY A 3 1.17 -5.59 -0.15
CA GLY A 3 0.40 -6.79 0.22
C GLY A 3 -1.02 -6.73 0.81
N ALA A 4 -1.65 -5.59 1.07
CA ALA A 4 -2.99 -5.51 1.60
C ALA A 4 -3.98 -5.23 0.46
N GLY A 5 -4.29 -6.27 -0.30
CA GLY A 5 -5.49 -6.26 -1.14
C GLY A 5 -6.72 -6.00 -0.26
N PRO A 6 -7.76 -5.29 -0.75
CA PRO A 6 -8.97 -5.07 0.02
C PRO A 6 -9.61 -6.42 0.37
N LEU A 7 -9.43 -6.87 1.61
CA LEU A 7 -10.08 -8.07 2.14
C LEU A 7 -11.50 -7.67 2.55
N ALA A 8 -12.47 -8.03 1.70
CA ALA A 8 -13.90 -8.13 2.01
C ALA A 8 -14.48 -7.05 2.95
N GLY A 9 -14.42 -5.78 2.52
CA GLY A 9 -15.10 -4.67 3.21
C GLY A 9 -14.25 -3.92 4.24
N ALA A 10 -13.09 -4.45 4.65
CA ALA A 10 -12.10 -3.70 5.42
C ALA A 10 -11.08 -3.10 4.45
N GLN A 11 -11.32 -1.88 3.98
CA GLN A 11 -10.29 -1.16 3.24
C GLN A 11 -9.23 -0.64 4.22
N PRO A 12 -7.99 -1.14 4.17
CA PRO A 12 -6.90 -0.60 4.98
C PRO A 12 -6.71 0.90 4.67
N PRO A 13 -6.12 1.69 5.60
CA PRO A 13 -5.89 3.12 5.39
C PRO A 13 -5.28 3.39 4.01
N ASN A 14 -5.78 4.41 3.30
CA ASN A 14 -5.30 4.73 1.97
C ASN A 14 -3.84 5.20 2.02
N VAL A 15 -2.92 4.27 1.83
CA VAL A 15 -1.48 4.55 1.90
C VAL A 15 -1.10 5.55 0.81
N ILE A 16 -1.74 5.53 -0.36
CA ILE A 16 -1.43 6.43 -1.48
C ILE A 16 -1.68 7.88 -1.06
N ILE A 17 -2.87 8.18 -0.55
CA ILE A 17 -3.21 9.55 -0.12
C ILE A 17 -2.39 9.95 1.09
N GLY A 18 -2.18 9.04 2.06
CA GLY A 18 -1.30 9.30 3.20
C GLY A 18 0.13 9.66 2.78
N THR A 19 0.67 8.99 1.76
CA THR A 19 2.02 9.26 1.26
C THR A 19 2.09 10.58 0.50
N ILE A 20 1.10 10.88 -0.35
CA ILE A 20 1.02 12.15 -1.10
C ILE A 20 0.94 13.33 -0.12
N VAL A 21 0.01 13.24 0.83
CA VAL A 21 -0.24 14.29 1.84
C VAL A 21 0.98 14.44 2.75
N GLY A 22 1.55 13.35 3.26
CA GLY A 22 2.75 13.38 4.10
C GLY A 22 3.98 13.95 3.38
N THR A 23 4.20 13.59 2.11
CA THR A 23 5.32 14.10 1.30
C THR A 23 5.12 15.58 0.97
N ALA A 24 3.91 15.97 0.56
CA ALA A 24 3.58 17.37 0.30
C ALA A 24 3.75 18.22 1.56
N PHE A 25 3.36 17.71 2.73
CA PHE A 25 3.58 18.40 4.01
C PHE A 25 5.03 18.54 4.38
N ALA A 26 5.83 17.47 4.27
CA ALA A 26 7.26 17.53 4.55
C ALA A 26 7.95 18.60 3.69
N ILE A 27 7.60 18.68 2.41
CA ILE A 27 8.18 19.65 1.46
C ILE A 27 7.71 21.08 1.74
N THR A 28 6.40 21.30 1.93
CA THR A 28 5.82 22.65 2.08
C THR A 28 6.11 23.28 3.43
N THR A 29 6.18 22.49 4.51
CA THR A 29 6.40 23.00 5.87
C THR A 29 7.87 22.95 6.29
N GLY A 30 8.73 22.25 5.56
CA GLY A 30 10.15 22.09 5.85
C GLY A 30 10.47 21.28 7.11
N VAL A 31 9.48 20.55 7.64
CA VAL A 31 9.63 19.72 8.85
C VAL A 31 10.32 18.40 8.52
N LYS A 32 10.92 17.79 9.55
CA LYS A 32 11.53 16.46 9.39
C LYS A 32 10.48 15.42 8.93
N PRO A 33 10.86 14.44 8.10
CA PRO A 33 9.96 13.40 7.62
C PRO A 33 9.19 12.68 8.74
N ASP A 34 9.85 12.46 9.88
CA ASP A 34 9.27 11.85 11.08
C ASP A 34 8.01 12.57 11.59
N VAL A 35 8.05 13.91 11.57
CA VAL A 35 6.95 14.78 11.99
C VAL A 35 5.82 14.73 10.96
N ALA A 36 6.18 14.72 9.67
CA ALA A 36 5.21 14.68 8.58
C ALA A 36 4.41 13.37 8.56
N VAL A 37 5.03 12.24 8.91
CA VAL A 37 4.35 10.94 9.06
C VAL A 37 3.27 11.01 10.14
N GLY A 38 3.53 11.75 11.23
CA GLY A 38 2.58 11.95 12.32
C GLY A 38 1.26 12.60 11.92
N VAL A 39 1.33 13.59 11.03
CA VAL A 39 0.15 14.26 10.49
C VAL A 39 -0.47 13.44 9.35
N ALA A 40 0.35 12.72 8.58
CA ALA A 40 -0.10 11.92 7.45
C ALA A 40 -1.03 10.77 7.87
N VAL A 41 -0.76 10.11 9.01
CA VAL A 41 -1.53 8.93 9.46
C VAL A 41 -3.01 9.25 9.77
N PRO A 42 -3.34 10.24 10.63
CA PRO A 42 -4.73 10.64 10.87
C PRO A 42 -5.45 11.09 9.59
N PHE A 43 -4.77 11.84 8.72
CA PHE A 43 -5.33 12.26 7.44
C PHE A 43 -5.62 11.09 6.51
N ALA A 44 -4.71 10.11 6.41
CA ALA A 44 -4.91 8.90 5.60
C ALA A 44 -6.15 8.11 6.06
N VAL A 45 -6.35 8.00 7.38
CA VAL A 45 -7.52 7.33 7.96
C VAL A 45 -8.80 8.14 7.70
N ALA A 46 -8.78 9.45 7.92
CA ALA A 46 -9.93 10.34 7.69
C ALA A 46 -10.39 10.30 6.22
N VAL A 47 -9.45 10.39 5.28
CA VAL A 47 -9.77 10.33 3.85
C VAL A 47 -10.26 8.92 3.47
N GLN A 48 -9.66 7.85 4.01
CA GLN A 48 -10.15 6.48 3.77
C GLN A 48 -11.59 6.28 4.25
N MET A 49 -11.96 6.84 5.41
CA MET A 49 -13.35 6.81 5.88
C MET A 49 -14.27 7.56 4.92
N GLY A 50 -13.86 8.72 4.41
CA GLY A 50 -14.61 9.48 3.40
C GLY A 50 -14.81 8.70 2.09
N ILE A 51 -13.79 8.00 1.60
CA ILE A 51 -13.88 7.15 0.40
C ILE A 51 -14.81 5.97 0.64
N THR A 52 -14.72 5.34 1.81
CA THR A 52 -15.58 4.20 2.17
C THR A 52 -17.04 4.62 2.21
N PHE A 53 -17.33 5.81 2.75
CA PHE A 53 -18.66 6.41 2.72
C PHE A 53 -19.14 6.67 1.28
N LEU A 54 -18.28 7.21 0.40
CA LEU A 54 -18.64 7.42 -1.01
C LEU A 54 -18.97 6.10 -1.72
N PHE A 55 -18.18 5.04 -1.48
CA PHE A 55 -18.48 3.71 -2.02
C PHE A 55 -19.79 3.14 -1.50
N SER A 56 -20.13 3.40 -0.23
CA SER A 56 -21.44 3.05 0.32
C SER A 56 -22.57 3.77 -0.41
N VAL A 57 -22.43 5.07 -0.69
CA VAL A 57 -23.41 5.85 -1.48
C VAL A 57 -23.49 5.35 -2.93
N MET A 58 -22.35 5.05 -3.57
CA MET A 58 -22.30 4.52 -4.94
C MET A 58 -22.94 3.14 -5.06
N SER A 59 -22.90 2.30 -4.02
CA SER A 59 -23.59 1.00 -4.02
C SER A 59 -25.10 1.16 -4.24
N GLY A 60 -25.70 2.25 -3.73
CA GLY A 60 -27.10 2.59 -3.99
C GLY A 60 -27.38 3.02 -5.44
N VAL A 61 -26.37 3.55 -6.15
CA VAL A 61 -26.47 3.88 -7.59
C VAL A 61 -26.40 2.61 -8.43
N MET A 62 -25.70 1.57 -7.97
CA MET A 62 -25.58 0.28 -8.67
C MET A 62 -26.93 -0.44 -8.78
N SER A 63 -27.80 -0.31 -7.78
CA SER A 63 -29.20 -0.75 -7.85
C SER A 63 -29.99 -0.11 -9.02
N ARG A 64 -29.68 1.13 -9.39
CA ARG A 64 -30.28 1.79 -10.57
C ARG A 64 -29.68 1.26 -11.87
N CYS A 65 -28.39 0.91 -11.88
CA CYS A 65 -27.72 0.28 -13.02
C CYS A 65 -28.29 -1.11 -13.31
N ASP A 66 -28.56 -1.93 -12.28
CA ASP A 66 -29.15 -3.26 -12.46
C ASP A 66 -30.51 -3.17 -13.17
N ARG A 67 -31.33 -2.17 -12.81
CA ARG A 67 -32.61 -1.90 -13.47
C ARG A 67 -32.47 -1.38 -14.91
N MET A 68 -31.35 -0.76 -15.26
CA MET A 68 -31.05 -0.33 -16.64
C MET A 68 -30.46 -1.49 -17.48
N ALA A 69 -29.74 -2.42 -16.83
CA ALA A 69 -29.27 -3.67 -17.42
C ALA A 69 -30.42 -4.61 -17.78
N GLU A 70 -31.45 -4.68 -16.93
CA GLU A 70 -32.68 -5.45 -17.21
C GLU A 70 -33.43 -4.94 -18.45
N ASN A 71 -33.25 -3.66 -18.81
CA ASN A 71 -33.83 -3.03 -20.00
C ASN A 71 -32.91 -3.07 -21.24
N ALA A 72 -31.77 -3.78 -21.18
CA ALA A 72 -30.78 -3.91 -22.26
C ALA A 72 -30.25 -2.57 -22.85
N ASP A 73 -30.32 -1.47 -22.09
CA ASP A 73 -29.81 -0.16 -22.53
C ASP A 73 -28.30 -0.03 -22.24
N THR A 74 -27.49 -0.62 -23.12
CA THR A 74 -26.02 -0.59 -23.05
C THR A 74 -25.44 0.83 -23.08
N ARG A 75 -26.08 1.77 -23.80
CA ARG A 75 -25.63 3.18 -23.89
C ARG A 75 -25.95 3.98 -22.63
N GLY A 76 -26.99 3.59 -21.89
CA GLY A 76 -27.30 4.12 -20.58
C GLY A 76 -26.27 3.67 -19.53
N ILE A 77 -25.90 2.39 -19.54
CA ILE A 77 -24.94 1.80 -18.60
C ILE A 77 -23.54 2.37 -18.81
N GLU A 78 -23.07 2.52 -20.05
CA GLU A 78 -21.78 3.15 -20.33
C GLU A 78 -21.73 4.59 -19.81
N ARG A 79 -22.78 5.38 -20.05
CA ARG A 79 -22.86 6.76 -19.53
C ARG A 79 -22.84 6.80 -18.02
N VAL A 80 -23.59 5.93 -17.33
CA VAL A 80 -23.58 5.87 -15.87
C VAL A 80 -22.21 5.42 -15.34
N ASN A 81 -21.55 4.48 -16.02
CA ASN A 81 -20.20 4.05 -15.65
C ASN A 81 -19.16 5.16 -15.85
N TYR A 82 -19.19 5.90 -16.97
CA TYR A 82 -18.31 7.05 -17.17
C TYR A 82 -18.59 8.19 -16.19
N LEU A 83 -19.86 8.43 -15.84
CA LEU A 83 -20.25 9.43 -14.85
C LEU A 83 -19.84 9.01 -13.44
N ALA A 84 -19.93 7.72 -13.12
CA ALA A 84 -19.40 7.15 -11.89
C ALA A 84 -17.87 7.26 -11.85
N LEU A 85 -17.17 6.96 -12.94
CA LEU A 85 -15.71 7.11 -13.03
C LEU A 85 -15.29 8.56 -12.84
N LEU A 86 -16.01 9.51 -13.47
CA LEU A 86 -15.79 10.94 -13.30
C LEU A 86 -16.08 11.40 -11.88
N ALA A 87 -17.20 10.99 -11.29
CA ALA A 87 -17.54 11.34 -9.91
C ALA A 87 -16.50 10.79 -8.92
N LEU A 88 -16.04 9.56 -9.14
CA LEU A 88 -14.99 8.94 -8.33
C LEU A 88 -13.64 9.65 -8.54
N GLY A 89 -13.28 9.96 -9.78
CA GLY A 89 -12.06 10.69 -10.12
C GLY A 89 -12.04 12.11 -9.53
N THR A 90 -13.15 12.84 -9.63
CA THR A 90 -13.31 14.17 -9.02
C THR A 90 -13.27 14.08 -7.50
N PHE A 91 -13.86 13.05 -6.89
CA PHE A 91 -13.79 12.86 -5.45
C PHE A 91 -12.36 12.54 -4.98
N TYR A 92 -11.64 11.64 -5.67
CA TYR A 92 -10.21 11.38 -5.40
C TYR A 92 -9.36 12.64 -5.54
N PHE A 93 -9.62 13.43 -6.59
CA PHE A 93 -8.95 14.70 -6.80
C PHE A 93 -9.22 15.66 -5.65
N LEU A 94 -10.48 15.85 -5.25
CA LEU A 94 -10.85 16.74 -4.13
C LEU A 94 -10.27 16.25 -2.80
N CYS A 95 -10.33 14.95 -2.52
CA CYS A 95 -9.79 14.36 -1.30
C CYS A 95 -8.27 14.41 -1.19
N ALA A 96 -7.54 14.45 -2.31
CA ALA A 96 -6.11 14.70 -2.30
C ALA A 96 -5.78 16.20 -2.27
N PHE A 97 -6.52 17.01 -3.03
CA PHE A 97 -6.25 18.44 -3.19
C PHE A 97 -6.62 19.26 -1.94
N LEU A 98 -7.77 19.03 -1.32
CA LEU A 98 -8.22 19.80 -0.15
C LEU A 98 -7.23 19.71 1.03
N PRO A 99 -6.79 18.52 1.47
CA PRO A 99 -5.84 18.41 2.58
C PRO A 99 -4.50 19.07 2.29
N ILE A 100 -4.03 19.02 1.04
CA ILE A 100 -2.76 19.66 0.66
C ILE A 100 -2.90 21.17 0.62
N TYR A 101 -4.00 21.68 0.05
CA TYR A 101 -4.24 23.12 -0.09
C TYR A 101 -4.56 23.79 1.25
N PHE A 102 -5.54 23.27 2.01
CA PHE A 102 -5.94 23.83 3.30
C PHE A 102 -5.01 23.44 4.44
N GLY A 103 -4.45 22.24 4.36
CA GLY A 103 -3.63 21.73 5.44
C GLY A 103 -2.26 22.37 5.48
N ALA A 104 -1.68 22.85 4.37
CA ALA A 104 -0.31 23.40 4.39
C ALA A 104 -0.17 24.56 5.39
N GLU A 105 -1.20 25.38 5.50
CA GLU A 105 -1.27 26.51 6.41
C GLU A 105 -1.58 26.10 7.86
N HIS A 106 -2.40 25.06 8.06
CA HIS A 106 -2.79 24.56 9.39
C HIS A 106 -1.83 23.50 9.96
N ALA A 107 -0.96 22.92 9.13
CA ALA A 107 -0.08 21.82 9.50
C ALA A 107 0.92 22.24 10.57
N LYS A 108 1.48 23.46 10.49
CA LYS A 108 2.37 23.98 11.54
C LYS A 108 1.67 24.04 12.89
N THR A 109 0.46 24.58 12.93
CA THR A 109 -0.35 24.69 14.15
C THR A 109 -0.68 23.31 14.72
N ILE A 110 -1.02 22.35 13.87
CA ILE A 110 -1.27 20.97 14.30
C ILE A 110 0.02 20.33 14.86
N ILE A 111 1.16 20.56 14.21
CA ILE A 111 2.46 20.05 14.65
C ILE A 111 2.87 20.65 16.00
N ASP A 112 2.65 21.95 16.21
CA ASP A 112 2.99 22.64 17.47
C ASP A 112 2.12 22.17 18.65
N VAL A 113 0.94 21.61 18.38
CA VAL A 113 0.04 21.04 19.39
C VAL A 113 0.36 19.57 19.69
N LEU A 114 1.11 18.88 18.82
CA LEU A 114 1.51 17.49 19.05
C LEU A 114 2.65 17.42 20.09
N PRO A 115 2.54 16.58 21.13
CA PRO A 115 3.60 16.45 22.13
C PRO A 115 4.86 15.81 21.51
N GLN A 116 6.04 16.30 21.88
CA GLN A 116 7.33 15.81 21.38
C GLN A 116 7.46 14.28 21.44
N ARG A 117 6.97 13.66 22.52
CA ARG A 117 6.99 12.20 22.72
C ARG A 117 6.26 11.42 21.63
N LEU A 118 5.17 12.00 21.10
CA LEU A 118 4.39 11.37 20.03
C LEU A 118 5.11 11.50 18.70
N ILE A 119 5.70 12.67 18.41
CA ILE A 119 6.55 12.91 17.24
C ILE A 119 7.74 11.95 17.23
N ASP A 120 8.43 11.81 18.36
CA ASP A 120 9.57 10.89 18.49
C ASP A 120 9.13 9.44 18.28
N GLY A 121 7.99 9.04 18.85
CA GLY A 121 7.42 7.71 18.66
C GLY A 121 7.02 7.42 17.21
N LEU A 122 6.45 8.42 16.51
CA LEU A 122 6.09 8.34 15.09
C LEU A 122 7.33 8.30 14.20
N GLY A 123 8.41 8.99 14.55
CA GLY A 123 9.69 8.90 13.85
C GLY A 123 10.31 7.51 13.97
N VAL A 124 10.32 6.93 15.17
CA VAL A 124 10.77 5.54 15.37
C VAL A 124 9.91 4.56 14.58
N ALA A 125 8.57 4.71 14.62
CA ALA A 125 7.65 3.88 13.86
C ALA A 125 7.85 4.01 12.33
N GLY A 126 8.04 5.24 11.85
CA GLY A 126 8.33 5.55 10.45
C GLY A 126 9.66 4.94 9.99
N GLY A 127 10.70 4.98 10.85
CA GLY A 127 11.99 4.36 10.58
C GLY A 127 11.96 2.82 10.53
N ILE A 128 11.01 2.20 11.23
CA ILE A 128 10.82 0.73 11.21
C ILE A 128 9.97 0.27 10.02
N MET A 129 9.16 1.16 9.43
CA MET A 129 8.26 0.83 8.32
C MET A 129 8.95 0.15 7.10
N PRO A 130 10.12 0.61 6.62
CA PRO A 130 10.84 -0.08 5.55
C PRO A 130 11.25 -1.50 5.93
N ALA A 131 11.67 -1.74 7.18
CA ALA A 131 12.04 -3.07 7.66
C ALA A 131 10.84 -4.02 7.72
N ILE A 132 9.66 -3.51 8.11
CA ILE A 132 8.41 -4.28 8.06
C ILE A 132 8.06 -4.65 6.61
N GLY A 133 8.19 -3.72 5.67
CA GLY A 133 7.98 -3.99 4.24
C GLY A 133 8.87 -5.13 3.74
N PHE A 134 10.17 -5.09 4.04
CA PHE A 134 11.08 -6.19 3.72
C PHE A 134 10.71 -7.51 4.40
N ALA A 135 10.26 -7.47 5.66
CA ALA A 135 9.84 -8.68 6.38
C ALA A 135 8.59 -9.32 5.77
N VAL A 136 7.62 -8.51 5.32
CA VAL A 136 6.42 -8.99 4.63
C VAL A 136 6.78 -9.63 3.29
N LEU A 137 7.63 -8.96 2.49
CA LEU A 137 8.12 -9.52 1.22
C LEU A 137 8.87 -10.84 1.44
N LEU A 138 9.75 -10.88 2.44
CA LEU A 138 10.45 -12.10 2.80
C LEU A 138 9.48 -13.19 3.23
N LYS A 139 8.48 -12.90 4.08
CA LYS A 139 7.47 -13.88 4.50
C LYS A 139 6.71 -14.47 3.30
N ILE A 140 6.39 -13.65 2.30
CA ILE A 140 5.68 -14.10 1.08
C ILE A 140 6.61 -14.96 0.19
N MET A 141 7.89 -14.61 0.08
CA MET A 141 8.85 -15.30 -0.78
C MET A 141 9.53 -16.51 -0.12
N MET A 142 9.57 -16.57 1.21
CA MET A 142 10.36 -17.54 1.96
C MET A 142 9.69 -18.92 1.89
N LYS A 143 10.36 -19.82 1.18
CA LYS A 143 10.15 -21.27 1.29
C LYS A 143 11.32 -21.88 2.03
N ASN A 144 11.14 -23.04 2.68
CA ASN A 144 12.21 -23.72 3.43
C ASN A 144 13.48 -23.96 2.58
N VAL A 145 13.32 -24.14 1.27
CA VAL A 145 14.43 -24.34 0.32
C VAL A 145 15.28 -23.07 0.12
N TYR A 146 14.73 -21.88 0.35
CA TYR A 146 15.41 -20.60 0.11
C TYR A 146 16.09 -19.99 1.35
N ILE A 147 15.92 -20.59 2.53
CA ILE A 147 16.54 -20.15 3.78
C ILE A 147 18.08 -20.07 3.68
N PRO A 148 18.80 -21.05 3.07
CA PRO A 148 20.25 -20.97 2.95
C PRO A 148 20.73 -19.80 2.09
N TYR A 149 20.03 -19.49 1.00
CA TYR A 149 20.33 -18.35 0.12
C TYR A 149 20.10 -17.01 0.84
N PHE A 150 19.07 -16.93 1.68
CA PHE A 150 18.81 -15.75 2.50
C PHE A 150 19.94 -15.49 3.52
N ILE A 151 20.40 -16.53 4.24
CA ILE A 151 21.50 -16.42 5.21
C ILE A 151 22.79 -15.96 4.52
N LEU A 152 23.08 -16.50 3.33
CA LEU A 152 24.27 -16.11 2.57
C LEU A 152 24.22 -14.64 2.13
N GLY A 153 23.07 -14.17 1.64
CA GLY A 153 22.86 -12.75 1.32
C GLY A 153 22.94 -11.83 2.55
N PHE A 154 22.41 -12.27 3.69
CA PHE A 154 22.48 -11.53 4.96
C PHE A 154 23.92 -11.38 5.45
N VAL A 155 24.71 -12.45 5.42
CA VAL A 155 26.14 -12.39 5.80
C VAL A 155 26.92 -11.49 4.85
N ALA A 156 26.66 -11.57 3.54
CA ALA A 156 27.29 -10.68 2.56
C ALA A 156 26.94 -9.20 2.79
N ALA A 157 25.69 -8.89 3.17
CA ALA A 157 25.27 -7.53 3.50
C ALA A 157 25.88 -7.04 4.82
N ALA A 158 25.83 -7.86 5.89
CA ALA A 158 26.22 -7.46 7.23
C ALA A 158 27.73 -7.37 7.44
N TRP A 159 28.49 -8.34 6.92
CA TRP A 159 29.94 -8.43 7.12
C TRP A 159 30.75 -7.82 5.98
N LEU A 160 30.30 -8.00 4.73
CA LEU A 160 31.02 -7.51 3.56
C LEU A 160 30.64 -6.07 3.17
N LYS A 161 29.57 -5.51 3.77
CA LYS A 161 29.03 -4.17 3.48
C LYS A 161 28.87 -3.89 1.98
N LEU A 162 28.57 -4.94 1.21
CA LEU A 162 28.38 -4.82 -0.23
C LEU A 162 27.11 -4.01 -0.52
N PRO A 163 27.09 -3.18 -1.58
CA PRO A 163 25.88 -2.50 -1.99
C PRO A 163 24.82 -3.55 -2.37
N VAL A 164 23.56 -3.28 -2.01
CA VAL A 164 22.41 -4.18 -2.24
C VAL A 164 22.34 -4.63 -3.70
N LEU A 165 22.69 -3.74 -4.64
CA LEU A 165 22.73 -4.05 -6.07
C LEU A 165 23.74 -5.16 -6.42
N ALA A 166 24.91 -5.18 -5.78
CA ALA A 166 25.92 -6.21 -6.01
C ALA A 166 25.47 -7.58 -5.49
N ILE A 167 24.81 -7.60 -4.31
CA ILE A 167 24.25 -8.83 -3.74
C ILE A 167 23.11 -9.34 -4.62
N ALA A 168 22.25 -8.45 -5.10
CA ALA A 168 21.15 -8.79 -6.01
C ALA A 168 21.66 -9.35 -7.35
N ALA A 169 22.71 -8.76 -7.93
CA ALA A 169 23.31 -9.26 -9.16
C ALA A 169 23.96 -10.65 -8.98
N ALA A 170 24.63 -10.89 -7.85
CA ALA A 170 25.17 -12.21 -7.52
C ALA A 170 24.05 -13.24 -7.30
N ALA A 171 22.97 -12.86 -6.60
CA ALA A 171 21.80 -13.71 -6.40
C ALA A 171 21.09 -14.04 -7.72
N LEU A 172 20.99 -13.08 -8.64
CA LEU A 172 20.45 -13.28 -9.99
C LEU A 172 21.31 -14.30 -10.77
N ALA A 173 22.63 -14.16 -10.75
CA ALA A 173 23.54 -15.10 -11.42
C ALA A 173 23.39 -16.53 -10.85
N MET A 174 23.33 -16.67 -9.53
CA MET A 174 23.08 -17.96 -8.88
C MET A 174 21.72 -18.56 -9.26
N ALA A 175 20.66 -17.74 -9.29
CA ALA A 175 19.32 -18.16 -9.68
C ALA A 175 19.26 -18.60 -11.15
N LEU A 176 19.96 -17.91 -12.06
CA LEU A 176 20.06 -18.29 -13.48
C LEU A 176 20.78 -19.63 -13.65
N ILE A 177 21.87 -19.86 -12.90
CA ILE A 177 22.61 -21.13 -12.94
C ILE A 177 21.73 -22.27 -12.43
N ASP A 178 20.96 -22.06 -11.35
CA ASP A 178 20.03 -23.07 -10.81
C ASP A 178 18.89 -23.36 -11.78
N LEU A 179 18.32 -22.32 -12.42
CA LEU A 179 17.30 -22.45 -13.48
C LEU A 179 17.80 -23.23 -14.69
N LEU A 180 19.05 -23.00 -15.12
CA LEU A 180 19.65 -23.69 -16.26
C LEU A 180 20.03 -25.14 -15.92
N ARG A 181 20.33 -25.44 -14.65
CA ARG A 181 20.65 -26.80 -14.17
C ARG A 181 19.40 -27.65 -13.91
N LYS A 182 18.26 -27.03 -13.61
CA LYS A 182 16.99 -27.72 -13.43
C LYS A 182 16.29 -27.88 -14.79
N SER A 183 16.22 -29.10 -15.33
CA SER A 183 15.38 -29.39 -16.49
C SER A 183 13.93 -28.93 -16.22
N PRO A 184 13.17 -28.48 -17.25
CA PRO A 184 11.88 -27.84 -17.05
C PRO A 184 10.85 -28.84 -16.52
N GLU A 185 10.78 -28.99 -15.20
CA GLU A 185 9.56 -29.49 -14.57
C GLU A 185 8.49 -28.42 -14.72
N PRO A 186 7.25 -28.80 -15.08
CA PRO A 186 6.18 -27.85 -15.28
C PRO A 186 6.00 -27.04 -13.99
N THR A 187 6.01 -25.72 -14.15
CA THR A 187 5.64 -24.79 -13.10
C THR A 187 4.23 -25.16 -12.65
N GLN A 188 4.10 -25.89 -11.55
CA GLN A 188 2.81 -26.04 -10.90
C GLN A 188 2.39 -24.63 -10.47
N PRO A 189 1.26 -24.11 -11.00
CA PRO A 189 0.68 -22.88 -10.51
C PRO A 189 0.52 -23.01 -9.00
N ALA A 190 0.76 -21.92 -8.28
CA ALA A 190 0.53 -21.84 -6.85
C ALA A 190 -0.93 -22.22 -6.55
N ALA A 191 -1.16 -23.50 -6.29
CA ALA A 191 -2.38 -23.99 -5.71
C ALA A 191 -2.34 -23.50 -4.27
N GLN A 192 -3.09 -22.42 -4.06
CA GLN A 192 -3.59 -21.95 -2.79
C GLN A 192 -4.13 -23.17 -2.03
N LYS A 193 -3.30 -23.76 -1.17
CA LYS A 193 -3.82 -24.52 -0.04
C LYS A 193 -4.38 -23.46 0.91
N GLU A 194 -5.62 -23.06 0.64
CA GLU A 194 -6.49 -22.64 1.73
C GLU A 194 -6.53 -23.82 2.69
N GLU A 195 -5.86 -23.66 3.82
CA GLU A 195 -5.97 -24.56 4.96
C GLU A 195 -7.36 -24.33 5.56
N PHE A 196 -8.36 -24.92 4.91
CA PHE A 196 -9.55 -25.43 5.57
C PHE A 196 -9.16 -26.74 6.25
N GLU A 197 -9.42 -26.81 7.56
CA GLU A 197 -9.38 -27.93 8.53
C GLU A 197 -8.59 -27.44 9.78
N ASP A 198 -9.12 -27.47 11.01
CA ASP A 198 -10.29 -28.20 11.47
C ASP A 198 -10.71 -27.86 12.92
N GLY A 199 -12.02 -28.04 13.18
CA GLY A 199 -12.64 -28.44 14.46
C GLY A 199 -12.70 -27.38 15.56
N ILE A 200 -13.87 -26.94 16.04
CA ILE A 200 -15.16 -27.62 16.27
C ILE A 200 -16.30 -26.62 16.07
#